data_AF-A0A3C1C5C3-F1
#
_entry.id   AF-A0A3C1C5C3-F1
#
_cell.length_a   1.000
_cell.length_b   1.000
_cell.length_c   1.000
_cell.angle_alpha   90.00
_cell.angle_beta   90.00
_cell.angle_gamma   90.00
#
_symmetry.space_group_name_H-M   'P 1'
#
loop_
_entity.id
_entity.type
_entity.pdbx_description
1 polymer ?
#
loop_
_entity_poly.entity_id
_entity_poly.type
_entity_poly.pdbx_seq_one_letter_code
_entity_poly.pdbx_strand_id
1 'polypeptide(L)'
;MKRIATCFLVFLFTAISAFAQTSIDKPAATIKLVKQEVISVRQLRTDVEKLENSVGVKLTLDQRKDVLDARINSMLFLQFCEREKISVSEAQVNAALSQLRSQLGTGATDADLEKSLRASGVFVDPATFVRQRLLFETYIQTKRQDELKVALKAPTADEILKAYDLAKASLVRPDTIRISVIYVDTKGKTNAEIAKAKELINSISVSLKSNPTKFDEYVLRASDQAGYKAIPSMYLEKTQQSKSIFGDEFFNAAFQANVGEITPVIETPVGYRIVRVNEFLAQKQLTLSDPVPGNQNLTVQEFLAIQLASEKQQAFLNKAEADLIEALRKEATIKIYSENLNW
;
A
#
# COMPACT_ATOMS: atom_id res chain seq x y z
N MET A 1 -18.21 20.48 -2.36
CA MET A 1 -17.29 19.37 -2.04
C MET A 1 -18.03 18.06 -2.27
N LYS A 2 -17.82 17.41 -3.42
CA LYS A 2 -18.49 16.16 -3.79
C LYS A 2 -17.84 15.02 -3.00
N ARG A 3 -18.64 14.33 -2.19
CA ARG A 3 -18.22 13.16 -1.41
C ARG A 3 -17.89 12.02 -2.38
N ILE A 4 -16.61 11.72 -2.55
CA ILE A 4 -16.17 10.45 -3.13
C ILE A 4 -16.28 9.44 -1.99
N ALA A 5 -17.42 8.78 -1.91
CA ALA A 5 -17.58 7.59 -1.07
C ALA A 5 -16.87 6.45 -1.78
N THR A 6 -15.59 6.24 -1.45
CA THR A 6 -14.91 5.00 -1.79
C THR A 6 -15.49 3.92 -0.90
N CYS A 7 -16.46 3.16 -1.40
CA CYS A 7 -17.02 1.99 -0.73
C CYS A 7 -15.95 0.91 -0.64
N PHE A 8 -15.09 0.97 0.38
CA PHE A 8 -14.47 -0.23 0.92
C PHE A 8 -15.48 -0.86 1.87
N LEU A 9 -15.94 -2.08 1.53
CA LEU A 9 -16.74 -2.91 2.42
C LEU A 9 -16.04 -3.06 3.77
N VAL A 10 -16.60 -2.40 4.78
CA VAL A 10 -16.35 -2.71 6.19
C VAL A 10 -17.07 -4.02 6.48
N PHE A 11 -16.44 -5.14 6.15
CA PHE A 11 -16.94 -6.43 6.54
C PHE A 11 -16.69 -6.61 8.04
N LEU A 12 -17.74 -6.95 8.78
CA LEU A 12 -17.71 -7.32 10.18
C LEU A 12 -18.49 -8.63 10.31
N PHE A 13 -17.83 -9.73 10.71
CA PHE A 13 -18.48 -11.00 11.00
C PHE A 13 -17.70 -11.75 12.07
N THR A 14 -18.43 -12.30 13.02
CA THR A 14 -18.00 -13.34 13.96
C THR A 14 -18.91 -14.54 13.74
N ALA A 15 -18.33 -15.69 13.39
CA ALA A 15 -19.04 -16.96 13.45
C ALA A 15 -19.13 -17.41 14.92
N ILE A 16 -20.30 -17.86 15.36
CA ILE A 16 -20.51 -19.01 16.26
C ILE A 16 -22.02 -19.31 16.25
N SER A 17 -22.35 -20.54 15.86
CA SER A 17 -23.63 -21.18 16.14
C SER A 17 -23.53 -21.83 17.53
N ALA A 18 -24.30 -21.35 18.50
CA ALA A 18 -24.63 -22.10 19.71
C ALA A 18 -25.99 -21.61 20.23
N PHE A 19 -26.98 -22.50 20.17
CA PHE A 19 -28.23 -22.32 20.91
C PHE A 19 -27.93 -22.50 22.41
N ALA A 20 -28.03 -21.41 23.17
CA ALA A 20 -28.22 -21.45 24.62
C ALA A 20 -29.03 -20.23 25.04
N GLN A 21 -30.19 -20.47 25.68
CA GLN A 21 -31.06 -19.45 26.26
C GLN A 21 -30.31 -18.61 27.29
N THR A 22 -30.35 -17.28 27.14
CA THR A 22 -30.63 -16.28 28.19
C THR A 22 -30.54 -14.87 27.59
N SER A 23 -31.62 -14.09 27.76
CA SER A 23 -31.93 -12.77 27.15
C SER A 23 -32.12 -12.77 25.63
N ILE A 24 -33.36 -12.50 25.18
CA ILE A 24 -33.66 -12.23 23.77
C ILE A 24 -32.94 -10.92 23.42
N ASP A 25 -31.78 -11.03 22.76
CA ASP A 25 -31.14 -9.86 22.17
C ASP A 25 -32.12 -9.20 21.19
N LYS A 26 -32.27 -7.89 21.33
CA LYS A 26 -33.09 -7.12 20.38
C LYS A 26 -32.49 -7.25 18.98
N PRO A 27 -33.31 -7.45 17.93
CA PRO A 27 -32.81 -7.44 16.56
C PRO A 27 -32.42 -6.02 16.16
N ALA A 28 -31.27 -5.87 15.51
CA ALA A 28 -30.90 -4.65 14.79
C ALA A 28 -31.49 -4.67 13.37
N ALA A 29 -31.46 -5.83 12.71
CA ALA A 29 -32.13 -6.05 11.43
C ALA A 29 -32.49 -7.52 11.21
N THR A 30 -33.49 -7.78 10.37
CA THR A 30 -33.78 -9.11 9.79
C THR A 30 -33.66 -9.04 8.28
N ILE A 31 -33.04 -10.06 7.69
CA ILE A 31 -32.71 -10.12 6.26
C ILE A 31 -33.15 -11.47 5.72
N LYS A 32 -33.81 -11.49 4.55
CA LYS A 32 -34.17 -12.71 3.85
C LYS A 32 -34.00 -12.53 2.34
N LEU A 33 -33.02 -13.21 1.77
CA LEU A 33 -32.89 -13.43 0.32
C LEU A 33 -33.24 -14.89 -0.02
N VAL A 34 -32.51 -15.83 0.57
CA VAL A 34 -32.78 -17.28 0.49
C VAL A 34 -33.34 -17.79 1.82
N LYS A 35 -32.70 -17.39 2.93
CA LYS A 35 -33.06 -17.80 4.29
C LYS A 35 -33.17 -16.60 5.21
N GLN A 36 -34.07 -16.67 6.18
CA GLN A 36 -34.24 -15.59 7.15
C GLN A 36 -33.11 -15.63 8.18
N GLU A 37 -32.40 -14.52 8.31
CA GLU A 37 -31.33 -14.34 9.28
C GLU A 37 -31.54 -13.03 10.05
N VAL A 38 -30.98 -12.97 11.27
CA VAL A 38 -31.13 -11.86 12.19
C VAL A 38 -29.75 -11.32 12.55
N ILE A 39 -29.57 -10.01 12.42
CA ILE A 39 -28.43 -9.29 13.02
C ILE A 39 -28.89 -8.81 14.39
N SER A 40 -28.25 -9.28 15.46
CA SER A 40 -28.58 -8.82 16.82
C SER A 40 -27.90 -7.48 17.13
N VAL A 41 -28.50 -6.69 18.03
CA VAL A 41 -27.86 -5.46 18.54
C VAL A 41 -26.51 -5.76 19.19
N ARG A 42 -26.38 -6.91 19.88
CA ARG A 42 -25.13 -7.34 20.49
C ARG A 42 -24.02 -7.52 19.46
N GLN A 43 -24.30 -8.21 18.36
CA GLN A 43 -23.35 -8.41 17.26
C GLN A 43 -22.95 -7.06 16.65
N LEU A 44 -23.93 -6.21 16.32
CA LEU A 44 -23.68 -4.88 15.77
C LEU A 44 -22.83 -4.02 16.72
N ARG A 45 -23.08 -4.10 18.03
CA ARG A 45 -22.32 -3.36 19.03
C ARG A 45 -20.87 -3.83 19.11
N THR A 46 -20.62 -5.14 19.11
CA THR A 46 -19.26 -5.69 19.04
C THR A 46 -18.52 -5.21 17.79
N ASP A 47 -19.24 -5.17 16.66
CA ASP A 47 -18.71 -4.71 15.39
C ASP A 47 -18.31 -3.22 15.44
N VAL A 48 -19.19 -2.38 15.99
CA VAL A 48 -18.93 -0.96 16.25
C VAL A 48 -17.78 -0.77 17.23
N GLU A 49 -17.75 -1.49 18.35
CA GLU A 49 -16.69 -1.37 19.37
C GLU A 49 -15.31 -1.71 18.80
N LYS A 50 -15.21 -2.73 17.93
CA LYS A 50 -13.96 -3.05 17.22
C LYS A 50 -13.50 -1.90 16.32
N LEU A 51 -14.42 -1.26 15.62
CA LEU A 51 -14.15 -0.13 14.74
C LEU A 51 -13.80 1.15 15.53
N GLU A 52 -14.48 1.39 16.65
CA GLU A 52 -14.17 2.51 17.55
C GLU A 52 -12.76 2.36 18.16
N ASN A 53 -12.40 1.15 18.58
CA ASN A 53 -11.09 0.86 19.16
C ASN A 53 -9.96 0.98 18.14
N SER A 54 -10.22 0.75 16.85
CA SER A 54 -9.19 0.87 15.81
C SER A 54 -8.99 2.31 15.33
N VAL A 55 -10.07 3.08 15.21
CA VAL A 55 -10.03 4.49 14.77
C VAL A 55 -9.73 5.44 15.93
N GLY A 56 -9.94 4.99 17.18
CA GLY A 56 -9.72 5.79 18.39
C GLY A 56 -10.80 6.86 18.62
N VAL A 57 -11.95 6.74 17.94
CA VAL A 57 -13.06 7.71 17.99
C VAL A 57 -14.38 6.96 18.12
N LYS A 58 -15.31 7.50 18.90
CA LYS A 58 -16.68 6.98 19.02
C LYS A 58 -17.49 7.26 17.75
N LEU A 59 -18.22 6.26 17.28
CA LEU A 59 -19.05 6.39 16.07
C LEU A 59 -20.37 7.10 16.40
N THR A 60 -20.75 8.02 15.52
CA THR A 60 -22.08 8.64 15.50
C THR A 60 -23.16 7.61 15.15
N LEU A 61 -24.43 7.94 15.43
CA LEU A 61 -25.55 7.06 15.09
C LEU A 61 -25.58 6.71 13.58
N ASP A 62 -25.30 7.68 12.71
CA ASP A 62 -25.30 7.43 11.26
C ASP A 62 -24.14 6.52 10.85
N GLN A 63 -22.95 6.68 11.43
CA GLN A 63 -21.83 5.75 11.20
C GLN A 63 -22.13 4.33 11.71
N ARG A 64 -22.91 4.18 12.78
CA ARG A 64 -23.36 2.86 13.24
C ARG A 64 -24.38 2.23 12.30
N LYS A 65 -25.24 3.04 11.65
CA LYS A 65 -26.10 2.57 10.57
C LYS A 65 -25.27 2.11 9.38
N ASP A 66 -24.20 2.82 9.03
CA ASP A 66 -23.29 2.40 7.96
C ASP A 66 -22.66 1.02 8.25
N VAL A 67 -22.27 0.76 9.50
CA VAL A 67 -21.79 -0.57 9.94
C VAL A 67 -22.89 -1.63 9.79
N LEU A 68 -24.12 -1.33 10.21
CA LEU A 68 -25.25 -2.24 10.04
C LEU A 68 -25.55 -2.50 8.55
N ASP A 69 -25.52 -1.47 7.72
CA ASP A 69 -25.74 -1.59 6.28
C ASP A 69 -24.67 -2.44 5.61
N ALA A 70 -23.40 -2.28 5.99
CA ALA A 70 -22.32 -3.13 5.51
C ALA A 70 -22.54 -4.60 5.93
N ARG A 71 -23.02 -4.85 7.15
CA ARG A 71 -23.36 -6.20 7.63
C ARG A 71 -24.52 -6.81 6.84
N ILE A 72 -25.57 -6.03 6.58
CA ILE A 72 -26.71 -6.44 5.74
C ILE A 72 -26.21 -6.82 4.34
N ASN A 73 -25.40 -5.96 3.70
CA ASN A 73 -24.86 -6.19 2.37
C ASN A 73 -24.02 -7.46 2.31
N SER A 74 -23.19 -7.68 3.34
CA SER A 74 -22.41 -8.90 3.48
C SER A 74 -23.27 -10.16 3.55
N MET A 75 -24.36 -10.14 4.32
CA MET A 75 -25.27 -11.29 4.44
C MET A 75 -26.02 -11.57 3.15
N LEU A 76 -26.51 -10.52 2.48
CA LEU A 76 -27.14 -10.63 1.17
C LEU A 76 -26.19 -11.26 0.15
N PHE A 77 -24.95 -10.81 0.11
CA PHE A 77 -23.93 -11.36 -0.79
C PHE A 77 -23.66 -12.84 -0.51
N LEU A 78 -23.55 -13.26 0.76
CA LEU A 78 -23.33 -14.67 1.10
C LEU A 78 -24.53 -15.54 0.73
N GLN A 79 -25.76 -15.09 0.98
CA GLN A 79 -26.96 -15.81 0.56
C GLN A 79 -27.07 -15.88 -0.98
N PHE A 80 -26.64 -14.84 -1.68
CA PHE A 80 -26.56 -14.83 -3.14
C PHE A 80 -25.55 -15.88 -3.64
N CYS A 81 -24.36 -15.95 -3.05
CA CYS A 81 -23.38 -16.98 -3.40
C CYS A 81 -23.94 -18.40 -3.17
N GLU A 82 -24.65 -18.62 -2.05
CA GLU A 82 -25.33 -19.89 -1.77
C GLU A 82 -26.36 -20.23 -2.86
N ARG A 83 -27.22 -19.28 -3.24
CA ARG A 83 -28.22 -19.44 -4.31
C ARG A 83 -27.61 -19.77 -5.66
N GLU A 84 -26.59 -19.02 -6.05
CA GLU A 84 -25.91 -19.14 -7.34
C GLU A 84 -24.89 -20.29 -7.37
N LYS A 85 -24.74 -21.03 -6.27
CA LYS A 85 -23.75 -22.11 -6.10
C LYS A 85 -22.31 -21.64 -6.34
N ILE A 86 -22.03 -20.37 -6.02
CA ILE A 86 -20.69 -19.79 -6.02
C ILE A 86 -20.06 -20.16 -4.68
N SER A 87 -19.00 -20.96 -4.71
CA SER A 87 -18.34 -21.46 -3.51
C SER A 87 -16.83 -21.38 -3.64
N VAL A 88 -16.18 -21.34 -2.48
CA VAL A 88 -14.72 -21.40 -2.36
C VAL A 88 -14.38 -22.42 -1.29
N SER A 89 -13.36 -23.24 -1.56
CA SER A 89 -12.91 -24.28 -0.63
C SER A 89 -12.04 -23.69 0.49
N GLU A 90 -12.01 -24.36 1.64
CA GLU A 90 -11.10 -24.02 2.74
C GLU A 90 -9.63 -24.06 2.29
N ALA A 91 -9.27 -24.96 1.39
CA ALA A 91 -7.92 -25.02 0.82
C ALA A 91 -7.56 -23.73 0.06
N GLN A 92 -8.49 -23.17 -0.72
CA GLN A 92 -8.29 -21.89 -1.40
C GLN A 92 -8.16 -20.72 -0.42
N VAL A 93 -8.98 -20.69 0.62
CA VAL A 93 -8.92 -19.66 1.67
C VAL A 93 -7.57 -19.73 2.40
N ASN A 94 -7.13 -20.91 2.81
CA ASN A 94 -5.86 -21.11 3.51
C ASN A 94 -4.65 -20.78 2.63
N ALA A 95 -4.70 -21.13 1.34
CA ALA A 95 -3.66 -20.75 0.38
C ALA A 95 -3.58 -19.23 0.21
N ALA A 96 -4.72 -18.56 0.06
CA ALA A 96 -4.77 -17.10 -0.06
C ALA A 96 -4.33 -16.38 1.23
N LEU A 97 -4.68 -16.90 2.41
CA LEU A 97 -4.18 -16.39 3.70
C LEU A 97 -2.67 -16.53 3.81
N SER A 98 -2.13 -17.69 3.43
CA SER A 98 -0.69 -17.93 3.44
C SER A 98 0.05 -16.99 2.48
N GLN A 99 -0.54 -16.72 1.31
CA GLN A 99 0.00 -15.76 0.35
C GLN A 99 -0.05 -14.32 0.86
N LEU A 100 -1.12 -13.91 1.53
CA LEU A 100 -1.18 -12.58 2.16
C LEU A 100 -0.16 -12.45 3.29
N ARG A 101 0.05 -13.52 4.08
CA ARG A 101 1.04 -13.53 5.15
C ARG A 101 2.46 -13.45 4.61
N SER A 102 2.78 -14.16 3.54
CA SER A 102 4.11 -14.14 2.93
C SER A 102 4.48 -12.77 2.35
N GLN A 103 3.50 -11.99 1.89
CA GLN A 103 3.70 -10.61 1.43
C GLN A 103 4.12 -9.64 2.54
N LEU A 104 3.87 -9.96 3.81
CA LEU A 104 4.28 -9.13 4.95
C LEU A 104 5.73 -9.38 5.39
N GLY A 105 6.40 -10.36 4.76
CA GLY A 105 7.78 -10.71 5.04
C GLY A 105 7.94 -12.11 5.67
N THR A 106 9.17 -12.59 5.65
CA THR A 106 9.54 -13.89 6.25
C THR A 106 9.29 -13.88 7.76
N GLY A 107 8.47 -14.83 8.24
CA GLY A 107 8.15 -14.98 9.66
C GLY A 107 6.95 -14.17 10.15
N ALA A 108 6.21 -13.51 9.26
CA ALA A 108 4.97 -12.83 9.64
C ALA A 108 3.97 -13.82 10.27
N THR A 109 3.26 -13.35 11.30
CA THR A 109 2.28 -14.10 12.08
C THR A 109 0.84 -13.75 11.66
N ASP A 110 -0.15 -14.46 12.21
CA ASP A 110 -1.57 -14.12 12.01
C ASP A 110 -1.92 -12.75 12.61
N ALA A 111 -1.28 -12.38 13.73
CA ALA A 111 -1.44 -11.07 14.34
C ALA A 111 -0.90 -9.95 13.44
N ASP A 112 0.20 -10.19 12.72
CA ASP A 112 0.75 -9.23 11.76
C ASP A 112 -0.19 -9.04 10.56
N LEU A 113 -0.79 -10.14 10.08
CA LEU A 113 -1.80 -10.10 9.03
C LEU A 113 -3.05 -9.33 9.47
N GLU A 114 -3.58 -9.62 10.64
CA GLU A 114 -4.73 -8.92 11.20
C GLU A 114 -4.45 -7.43 11.39
N LYS A 115 -3.27 -7.07 11.88
CA LYS A 115 -2.83 -5.68 12.02
C LYS A 115 -2.73 -4.96 10.67
N SER A 116 -2.17 -5.62 9.66
CA SER A 116 -2.05 -5.08 8.29
C SER A 116 -3.42 -4.85 7.64
N LEU A 117 -4.34 -5.81 7.79
CA LEU A 117 -5.71 -5.70 7.30
C LEU A 117 -6.47 -4.56 8.00
N ARG A 118 -6.33 -4.42 9.32
CA ARG A 118 -6.91 -3.31 10.08
C ARG A 118 -6.39 -1.94 9.64
N ALA A 119 -5.09 -1.84 9.38
CA ALA A 119 -4.50 -0.61 8.86
C ALA A 119 -5.07 -0.23 7.48
N SER A 120 -5.55 -1.22 6.73
CA SER A 120 -6.22 -1.06 5.44
C SER A 120 -7.74 -0.87 5.55
N GLY A 121 -8.29 -0.74 6.77
CA GLY A 121 -9.72 -0.54 7.01
C GLY A 121 -10.55 -1.82 7.06
N VAL A 122 -9.92 -3.00 7.13
CA VAL A 122 -10.60 -4.30 7.22
C VAL A 122 -10.66 -4.76 8.68
N PHE A 123 -11.87 -4.90 9.23
CA PHE A 123 -12.11 -5.19 10.66
C PHE A 123 -12.72 -6.56 10.94
N VAL A 124 -13.01 -7.35 9.91
CA VAL A 124 -13.33 -8.78 9.99
C VAL A 124 -12.11 -9.62 10.36
N ASP A 125 -12.40 -10.81 10.85
CA ASP A 125 -11.46 -11.92 10.82
C ASP A 125 -10.83 -12.12 9.42
N PRO A 126 -9.50 -12.30 9.30
CA PRO A 126 -8.81 -12.45 8.02
C PRO A 126 -9.36 -13.56 7.13
N ALA A 127 -9.76 -14.71 7.69
CA ALA A 127 -10.29 -15.82 6.89
C ALA A 127 -11.66 -15.47 6.30
N THR A 128 -12.48 -14.73 7.06
CA THR A 128 -13.75 -14.19 6.58
C THR A 128 -13.55 -13.21 5.43
N PHE A 129 -12.63 -12.25 5.59
CA PHE A 129 -12.28 -11.30 4.53
C PHE A 129 -11.83 -12.00 3.25
N VAL A 130 -10.87 -12.92 3.37
CA VAL A 130 -10.33 -13.67 2.23
C VAL A 130 -11.42 -14.49 1.55
N ARG A 131 -12.26 -15.19 2.31
CA ARG A 131 -13.36 -15.99 1.76
C ARG A 131 -14.32 -15.12 0.94
N GLN A 132 -14.72 -13.97 1.47
CA GLN A 132 -15.61 -13.05 0.77
C GLN A 132 -14.97 -12.47 -0.48
N ARG A 133 -13.68 -12.11 -0.41
CA ARG A 133 -12.91 -11.65 -1.56
C ARG A 133 -12.89 -12.72 -2.67
N LEU A 134 -12.57 -13.96 -2.33
CA LEU A 134 -12.53 -15.07 -3.28
C LEU A 134 -13.91 -15.41 -3.86
N LEU A 135 -14.98 -15.33 -3.06
CA LEU A 135 -16.36 -15.48 -3.55
C LEU A 135 -16.70 -14.40 -4.57
N PHE A 136 -16.31 -13.15 -4.30
CA PHE A 136 -16.55 -12.03 -5.21
C PHE A 136 -15.72 -12.16 -6.49
N GLU A 137 -14.44 -12.52 -6.38
CA GLU A 137 -13.59 -12.84 -7.53
C GLU A 137 -14.22 -13.95 -8.39
N THR A 138 -14.72 -15.02 -7.76
CA THR A 138 -15.39 -16.13 -8.46
C THR A 138 -16.69 -15.67 -9.13
N TYR A 139 -17.48 -14.82 -8.47
CA TYR A 139 -18.66 -14.20 -9.06
C TYR A 139 -18.32 -13.40 -10.32
N ILE A 140 -17.31 -12.52 -10.24
CA ILE A 140 -16.88 -11.72 -11.39
C ILE A 140 -16.40 -12.63 -12.53
N GLN A 141 -15.59 -13.64 -12.22
CA GLN A 141 -15.06 -14.57 -13.23
C GLN A 141 -16.14 -15.42 -13.90
N THR A 142 -17.19 -15.79 -13.19
CA THR A 142 -18.22 -16.71 -13.69
C THR A 142 -19.41 -15.99 -14.32
N LYS A 143 -19.77 -14.81 -13.83
CA LYS A 143 -21.00 -14.08 -14.23
C LYS A 143 -20.73 -12.76 -14.95
N ARG A 144 -19.55 -12.17 -14.79
CA ARG A 144 -19.19 -10.83 -15.33
C ARG A 144 -17.90 -10.87 -16.16
N GLN A 145 -17.51 -12.04 -16.65
CA GLN A 145 -16.21 -12.24 -17.30
C GLN A 145 -16.03 -11.33 -18.53
N ASP A 146 -17.07 -11.20 -19.36
CA ASP A 146 -16.97 -10.42 -20.59
C ASP A 146 -16.92 -8.91 -20.30
N GLU A 147 -17.64 -8.45 -19.29
CA GLU A 147 -17.51 -7.07 -18.80
C GLU A 147 -16.12 -6.81 -18.21
N LEU A 148 -15.57 -7.77 -17.46
CA LEU A 148 -14.20 -7.69 -16.96
C LEU A 148 -13.20 -7.62 -18.11
N LYS A 149 -13.33 -8.45 -19.16
CA LYS A 149 -12.46 -8.38 -20.35
C LYS A 149 -12.52 -7.01 -21.02
N VAL A 150 -13.69 -6.38 -21.06
CA VAL A 150 -13.83 -5.02 -21.59
C VAL A 150 -13.15 -3.99 -20.68
N ALA A 151 -13.32 -4.10 -19.36
CA ALA A 151 -12.69 -3.21 -18.39
C ALA A 151 -11.16 -3.32 -18.35
N LEU A 152 -10.62 -4.51 -18.62
CA LEU A 152 -9.18 -4.81 -18.66
C LEU A 152 -8.52 -4.48 -20.00
N LYS A 153 -9.27 -3.95 -20.99
CA LYS A 153 -8.65 -3.45 -22.22
C LYS A 153 -7.65 -2.35 -21.89
N ALA A 154 -6.50 -2.41 -22.55
CA ALA A 154 -5.45 -1.40 -22.39
C ALA A 154 -6.03 0.01 -22.61
N PRO A 155 -5.62 1.00 -21.80
CA PRO A 155 -5.98 2.39 -22.03
C PRO A 155 -5.61 2.84 -23.44
N THR A 156 -6.49 3.62 -24.05
CA THR A 156 -6.29 4.23 -25.36
C THR A 156 -5.28 5.38 -25.26
N ALA A 157 -4.69 5.77 -26.40
CA ALA A 157 -3.79 6.92 -26.46
C ALA A 157 -4.45 8.20 -25.94
N ASP A 158 -5.72 8.44 -26.27
CA ASP A 158 -6.48 9.60 -25.81
C ASP A 158 -6.67 9.63 -24.30
N GLU A 159 -6.89 8.47 -23.66
CA GLU A 159 -6.99 8.37 -22.20
C GLU A 159 -5.66 8.67 -21.52
N ILE A 160 -4.56 8.17 -22.09
CA ILE A 160 -3.22 8.44 -21.57
C ILE A 160 -2.86 9.92 -21.72
N LEU A 161 -3.19 10.53 -22.86
CA LEU A 161 -2.98 11.97 -23.08
C LEU A 161 -3.76 12.83 -22.09
N LYS A 162 -5.03 12.50 -21.84
CA LYS A 162 -5.84 13.19 -20.82
C LYS A 162 -5.25 13.03 -19.42
N ALA A 163 -4.82 11.82 -19.06
CA ALA A 163 -4.19 11.58 -17.76
C ALA A 163 -2.87 12.37 -17.62
N TYR A 164 -2.07 12.43 -18.69
CA TYR A 164 -0.86 13.23 -18.75
C TYR A 164 -1.15 14.73 -18.57
N ASP A 165 -2.16 15.27 -19.26
CA ASP A 165 -2.54 16.68 -19.13
C ASP A 165 -2.96 17.04 -17.71
N LEU A 166 -3.70 16.14 -17.04
CA LEU A 166 -4.09 16.31 -15.64
C LEU A 166 -2.91 16.18 -14.66
N ALA A 167 -1.98 15.27 -14.94
CA ALA A 167 -0.80 15.02 -14.10
C ALA A 167 0.37 15.95 -14.40
N LYS A 168 0.31 16.76 -15.46
CA LYS A 168 1.43 17.53 -16.01
C LYS A 168 2.15 18.36 -14.96
N ALA A 169 1.40 19.04 -14.08
CA ALA A 169 1.97 19.86 -13.02
C ALA A 169 2.84 19.06 -12.02
N SER A 170 2.52 17.78 -11.80
CA SER A 170 3.29 16.88 -10.94
C SER A 170 4.40 16.12 -11.68
N LEU A 171 4.35 16.04 -13.01
CA LEU A 171 5.32 15.32 -13.84
C LEU A 171 6.56 16.17 -14.12
N VAL A 172 7.19 16.65 -13.05
CA VAL A 172 8.42 17.44 -13.11
C VAL A 172 9.53 16.65 -12.42
N ARG A 173 10.62 16.42 -13.14
CA ARG A 173 11.87 16.00 -12.51
C ARG A 173 12.56 17.24 -11.96
N PRO A 174 12.83 17.35 -10.64
CA PRO A 174 13.63 18.43 -10.09
C PRO A 174 15.09 18.32 -10.56
N ASP A 175 15.93 19.30 -10.24
CA ASP A 175 17.38 19.13 -10.38
C ASP A 175 17.78 17.83 -9.67
N THR A 176 18.49 16.97 -10.40
CA THR A 176 18.81 15.63 -9.93
C THR A 176 20.28 15.37 -10.23
N ILE A 177 21.01 14.78 -9.29
CA ILE A 177 22.37 14.30 -9.54
C ILE A 177 22.41 12.78 -9.50
N ARG A 178 23.20 12.18 -10.38
CA ARG A 178 23.59 10.77 -10.24
C ARG A 178 24.90 10.72 -9.50
N ILE A 179 24.95 10.00 -8.39
CA ILE A 179 26.11 9.94 -7.51
C ILE A 179 26.55 8.50 -7.26
N SER A 180 27.83 8.33 -6.96
CA SER A 180 28.38 7.12 -6.35
C SER A 180 28.82 7.45 -4.93
N VAL A 181 28.64 6.52 -4.00
CA VAL A 181 28.93 6.75 -2.58
C VAL A 181 29.84 5.65 -2.04
N ILE A 182 30.90 6.02 -1.34
CA ILE A 182 31.69 5.14 -0.47
C ILE A 182 31.36 5.51 0.97
N TYR A 183 31.07 4.55 1.82
CA TYR A 183 30.61 4.85 3.18
C TYR A 183 31.00 3.81 4.23
N VAL A 184 31.04 4.26 5.49
CA VAL A 184 31.19 3.41 6.67
C VAL A 184 30.09 3.76 7.67
N ASP A 185 29.26 2.79 8.03
CA ASP A 185 28.22 2.97 9.05
C ASP A 185 28.80 2.94 10.47
N THR A 186 28.29 3.80 11.35
CA THR A 186 28.70 3.88 12.77
C THR A 186 27.60 3.46 13.74
N LYS A 187 26.39 3.19 13.25
CA LYS A 187 25.25 2.79 14.08
C LYS A 187 25.56 1.50 14.85
N GLY A 188 25.41 1.55 16.18
CA GLY A 188 25.64 0.40 17.06
C GLY A 188 27.11 0.04 17.30
N LYS A 189 28.06 0.84 16.80
CA LYS A 189 29.50 0.64 17.01
C LYS A 189 29.97 1.31 18.31
N THR A 190 30.99 0.73 18.93
CA THR A 190 31.72 1.32 20.06
C THR A 190 32.57 2.51 19.63
N ASN A 191 32.99 3.35 20.58
CA ASN A 191 33.88 4.50 20.28
C ASN A 191 35.18 4.09 19.58
N ALA A 192 35.77 2.95 19.97
CA ALA A 192 36.98 2.43 19.33
C ALA A 192 36.74 2.02 17.87
N GLU A 193 35.59 1.42 17.57
CA GLU A 193 35.21 1.04 16.20
C GLU A 193 34.85 2.26 15.35
N ILE A 194 34.23 3.28 15.95
CA ILE A 194 33.96 4.57 15.29
C ILE A 194 35.27 5.29 14.94
N ALA A 195 36.27 5.26 15.83
CA ALA A 195 37.59 5.82 15.56
C ALA A 195 38.27 5.10 14.37
N LYS A 196 38.26 3.77 14.36
CA LYS A 196 38.77 2.97 13.23
C LYS A 196 38.03 3.25 11.92
N ALA A 197 36.71 3.40 11.98
CA ALA A 197 35.90 3.77 10.81
C ALA A 197 36.29 5.14 10.25
N LYS A 198 36.54 6.12 11.13
CA LYS A 198 36.98 7.47 10.76
C LYS A 198 38.39 7.46 10.15
N GLU A 199 39.32 6.72 10.72
CA GLU A 199 40.67 6.54 10.16
C GLU A 199 40.63 5.91 8.77
N LEU A 200 39.85 4.82 8.62
CA LEU A 200 39.69 4.13 7.35
C LEU A 200 39.16 5.06 6.25
N ILE A 201 38.02 5.71 6.47
CA ILE A 201 37.40 6.56 5.44
C ILE A 201 38.27 7.78 5.13
N ASN A 202 39.00 8.34 6.10
CA ASN A 202 39.95 9.42 5.87
C ASN A 202 41.13 8.96 5.01
N SER A 203 41.66 7.75 5.24
CA SER A 203 42.74 7.19 4.41
C SER A 203 42.30 6.98 2.95
N ILE A 204 41.04 6.57 2.74
CA ILE A 204 40.44 6.47 1.41
C ILE A 204 40.33 7.87 0.79
N SER A 205 39.82 8.86 1.52
CA SER A 205 39.70 10.24 1.03
C SER A 205 41.05 10.85 0.61
N VAL A 206 42.11 10.65 1.41
CA VAL A 206 43.47 11.11 1.07
C VAL A 206 43.99 10.42 -0.21
N SER A 207 43.75 9.12 -0.33
CA SER A 207 44.15 8.34 -1.51
C SER A 207 43.41 8.80 -2.77
N LEU A 208 42.11 9.05 -2.67
CA LEU A 208 41.27 9.55 -3.76
C LEU A 208 41.60 10.98 -4.15
N LYS A 209 41.96 11.85 -3.19
CA LYS A 209 42.43 13.21 -3.48
C LYS A 209 43.73 13.19 -4.29
N SER A 210 44.60 12.22 -4.02
CA SER A 210 45.87 12.07 -4.73
C SER A 210 45.70 11.38 -6.08
N ASN A 211 44.74 10.48 -6.22
CA ASN A 211 44.44 9.80 -7.48
C ASN A 211 42.93 9.52 -7.63
N PRO A 212 42.15 10.49 -8.15
CA PRO A 212 40.69 10.38 -8.29
C PRO A 212 40.23 9.22 -9.18
N THR A 213 41.07 8.77 -10.11
CA THR A 213 40.75 7.67 -11.04
C THR A 213 40.57 6.33 -10.33
N LYS A 214 41.06 6.20 -9.10
CA LYS A 214 40.89 5.00 -8.26
C LYS A 214 39.51 4.88 -7.63
N PHE A 215 38.62 5.85 -7.78
CA PHE A 215 37.30 5.81 -7.14
C PHE A 215 36.55 4.51 -7.46
N ASP A 216 36.51 4.11 -8.73
CA ASP A 216 35.81 2.90 -9.16
C ASP A 216 36.47 1.62 -8.62
N GLU A 217 37.79 1.61 -8.41
CA GLU A 217 38.51 0.51 -7.76
C GLU A 217 38.08 0.34 -6.30
N TYR A 218 37.90 1.45 -5.56
CA TYR A 218 37.36 1.40 -4.19
C TYR A 218 35.90 0.95 -4.19
N VAL A 219 35.08 1.42 -5.12
CA VAL A 219 33.69 0.94 -5.25
C VAL A 219 33.64 -0.56 -5.47
N LEU A 220 34.47 -1.09 -6.37
CA LEU A 220 34.52 -2.52 -6.69
C LEU A 220 35.03 -3.40 -5.54
N ARG A 221 35.90 -2.86 -4.68
CA ARG A 221 36.48 -3.60 -3.54
C ARG A 221 35.67 -3.51 -2.25
N ALA A 222 34.64 -2.67 -2.23
CA ALA A 222 33.81 -2.45 -1.06
C ALA A 222 33.17 -3.76 -0.58
N SER A 223 33.35 -4.08 0.70
CA SER A 223 32.87 -5.30 1.33
C SER A 223 32.97 -5.20 2.85
N ASP A 224 32.29 -6.08 3.57
CA ASP A 224 32.40 -6.13 5.03
C ASP A 224 33.86 -6.40 5.49
N GLN A 225 34.61 -7.21 4.72
CA GLN A 225 36.05 -7.46 4.99
C GLN A 225 36.92 -6.22 4.76
N ALA A 226 36.58 -5.39 3.77
CA ALA A 226 37.29 -4.14 3.52
C ALA A 226 36.99 -3.05 4.55
N GLY A 227 35.97 -3.25 5.40
CA GLY A 227 35.58 -2.31 6.45
C GLY A 227 34.73 -1.11 5.98
N TYR A 228 34.38 -1.06 4.68
CA TYR A 228 33.55 -0.03 4.08
C TYR A 228 32.65 -0.62 2.98
N LYS A 229 31.57 0.10 2.66
CA LYS A 229 30.59 -0.26 1.64
C LYS A 229 30.54 0.80 0.55
N ALA A 230 29.91 0.46 -0.57
CA ALA A 230 29.70 1.39 -1.66
C ALA A 230 28.31 1.26 -2.29
N ILE A 231 27.80 2.38 -2.77
CA ILE A 231 26.64 2.48 -3.65
C ILE A 231 27.19 2.96 -4.99
N PRO A 232 27.27 2.08 -6.02
CA PRO A 232 27.92 2.42 -7.28
C PRO A 232 27.16 3.48 -8.08
N SER A 233 25.84 3.55 -7.93
CA SER A 233 25.00 4.55 -8.60
C SER A 233 23.70 4.75 -7.83
N MET A 234 23.35 6.00 -7.57
CA MET A 234 22.03 6.40 -7.09
C MET A 234 21.66 7.78 -7.62
N TYR A 235 20.36 8.04 -7.80
CA TYR A 235 19.85 9.37 -8.09
C TYR A 235 19.49 10.07 -6.78
N LEU A 236 19.93 11.32 -6.64
CA LEU A 236 19.54 12.21 -5.56
C LEU A 236 18.83 13.42 -6.15
N GLU A 237 17.57 13.60 -5.78
CA GLU A 237 16.74 14.71 -6.22
C GLU A 237 16.89 15.91 -5.28
N LYS A 238 16.88 17.12 -5.82
CA LYS A 238 17.02 18.36 -5.06
C LYS A 238 15.68 18.78 -4.44
N THR A 239 15.19 17.96 -3.50
CA THR A 239 13.90 18.16 -2.84
C THR A 239 14.06 18.22 -1.31
N GLN A 240 13.09 18.83 -0.63
CA GLN A 240 13.04 18.83 0.83
C GLN A 240 12.92 17.40 1.40
N GLN A 241 12.19 16.51 0.71
CA GLN A 241 12.07 15.11 1.11
C GLN A 241 13.43 14.41 1.08
N SER A 242 14.18 14.53 0.00
CA SER A 242 15.54 13.96 -0.10
C SER A 242 16.45 14.54 0.98
N LYS A 243 16.38 15.86 1.22
CA LYS A 243 17.13 16.51 2.30
C LYS A 243 16.78 15.92 3.68
N SER A 244 15.49 15.72 3.97
CA SER A 244 15.03 15.11 5.22
C SER A 244 15.45 13.64 5.38
N ILE A 245 15.56 12.88 4.28
CA ILE A 245 15.98 11.47 4.30
C ILE A 245 17.49 11.34 4.51
N PHE A 246 18.30 12.14 3.80
CA PHE A 246 19.75 11.97 3.78
C PHE A 246 20.51 12.89 4.75
N GLY A 247 19.84 13.90 5.30
CA GLY A 247 20.43 14.89 6.20
C GLY A 247 21.10 16.05 5.47
N ASP A 248 21.26 17.15 6.20
CA ASP A 248 21.74 18.43 5.66
C ASP A 248 23.18 18.34 5.16
N GLU A 249 24.07 17.69 5.91
CA GLU A 249 25.50 17.61 5.60
C GLU A 249 25.74 16.87 4.29
N PHE A 250 25.11 15.71 4.13
CA PHE A 250 25.21 14.92 2.91
C PHE A 250 24.57 15.62 1.72
N PHE A 251 23.34 16.11 1.89
CA PHE A 251 22.60 16.76 0.82
C PHE A 251 23.33 17.99 0.29
N ASN A 252 23.78 18.87 1.19
CA ASN A 252 24.48 20.10 0.80
C ASN A 252 25.81 19.80 0.11
N ALA A 253 26.62 18.90 0.68
CA ALA A 253 27.92 18.55 0.10
C ALA A 253 27.78 17.93 -1.30
N ALA A 254 26.80 17.04 -1.49
CA ALA A 254 26.58 16.40 -2.80
C ALA A 254 26.12 17.41 -3.86
N PHE A 255 25.23 18.36 -3.53
CA PHE A 255 24.75 19.37 -4.49
C PHE A 255 25.68 20.58 -4.69
N GLN A 256 26.67 20.78 -3.83
CA GLN A 256 27.72 21.79 -4.01
C GLN A 256 28.87 21.30 -4.90
N ALA A 257 29.06 19.98 -4.99
CA ALA A 257 30.12 19.38 -5.79
C ALA A 257 29.80 19.43 -7.29
N ASN A 258 30.82 19.65 -8.11
CA ASN A 258 30.72 19.64 -9.56
C ASN A 258 30.67 18.22 -10.12
N VAL A 259 30.20 18.07 -11.36
CA VAL A 259 30.27 16.77 -12.06
C VAL A 259 31.74 16.32 -12.19
N GLY A 260 32.00 15.08 -11.82
CA GLY A 260 33.33 14.46 -11.72
C GLY A 260 34.03 14.68 -10.38
N GLU A 261 33.56 15.60 -9.54
CA GLU A 261 34.18 15.93 -8.26
C GLU A 261 33.92 14.86 -7.20
N ILE A 262 34.95 14.57 -6.40
CA ILE A 262 34.88 13.71 -5.22
C ILE A 262 34.88 14.60 -3.98
N THR A 263 33.84 14.49 -3.15
CA THR A 263 33.72 15.30 -1.93
C THR A 263 34.79 14.93 -0.91
N PRO A 264 35.12 15.83 0.04
CA PRO A 264 35.73 15.44 1.31
C PRO A 264 34.88 14.40 2.06
N VAL A 265 35.41 13.84 3.14
CA VAL A 265 34.62 12.99 4.04
C VAL A 265 33.50 13.81 4.67
N ILE A 266 32.27 13.35 4.45
CA ILE A 266 31.05 13.90 5.02
C ILE A 266 30.72 13.08 6.26
N GLU A 267 30.67 13.74 7.41
CA GLU A 267 30.17 13.16 8.66
C GLU A 267 28.65 13.31 8.73
N THR A 268 27.95 12.24 9.09
CA THR A 268 26.48 12.20 9.22
C THR A 268 26.12 11.43 10.48
N PRO A 269 24.88 11.53 11.00
CA PRO A 269 24.47 10.80 12.20
C PRO A 269 24.63 9.27 12.13
N VAL A 270 24.67 8.72 10.93
CA VAL A 270 24.77 7.28 10.65
C VAL A 270 26.17 6.84 10.21
N GLY A 271 27.14 7.76 10.14
CA GLY A 271 28.55 7.46 9.86
C GLY A 271 29.16 8.38 8.81
N TYR A 272 30.15 7.87 8.07
CA TYR A 272 30.97 8.69 7.17
C TYR A 272 30.75 8.32 5.70
N ARG A 273 30.73 9.32 4.82
CA ARG A 273 30.48 9.17 3.38
C ARG A 273 31.50 9.96 2.55
N ILE A 274 31.86 9.44 1.38
CA ILE A 274 32.57 10.15 0.30
C ILE A 274 31.69 10.00 -0.95
N VAL A 275 31.44 11.09 -1.65
CA VAL A 275 30.52 11.11 -2.79
C VAL A 275 31.28 11.53 -4.04
N ARG A 276 31.03 10.85 -5.17
CA ARG A 276 31.38 11.36 -6.50
C ARG A 276 30.11 11.74 -7.24
N VAL A 277 30.03 12.97 -7.76
CA VAL A 277 28.92 13.39 -8.62
C VAL A 277 29.22 12.94 -10.05
N ASN A 278 28.48 11.95 -10.56
CA ASN A 278 28.72 11.38 -11.89
C ASN A 278 28.04 12.18 -13.00
N GLU A 279 26.88 12.78 -12.69
CA GLU A 279 26.05 13.46 -13.68
C GLU A 279 25.13 14.47 -13.00
N PHE A 280 24.85 15.58 -13.68
CA PHE A 280 23.82 16.53 -13.32
C PHE A 280 22.70 16.52 -14.37
N LEU A 281 21.48 16.30 -13.91
CA LEU A 281 20.27 16.30 -14.70
C LEU A 281 19.45 17.52 -14.28
N ALA A 282 19.43 18.54 -15.13
CA ALA A 282 18.64 19.74 -14.89
C ALA A 282 17.15 19.41 -14.72
N GLN A 283 16.46 20.26 -13.96
CA GLN A 283 15.01 20.24 -13.86
C GLN A 283 14.39 20.14 -15.26
N LYS A 284 13.40 19.26 -15.39
CA LYS A 284 12.70 19.03 -16.65
C LYS A 284 11.23 18.73 -16.41
N GLN A 285 10.36 19.42 -17.15
CA GLN A 285 8.99 18.97 -17.35
C GLN A 285 9.02 17.69 -18.18
N LEU A 286 8.61 16.58 -17.58
CA LEU A 286 8.67 15.28 -18.23
C LEU A 286 7.61 15.16 -19.31
N THR A 287 7.99 14.56 -20.42
CA THR A 287 7.13 14.16 -21.54
C THR A 287 6.76 12.68 -21.42
N LEU A 288 5.80 12.22 -22.23
CA LEU A 288 5.37 10.82 -22.25
C LEU A 288 6.51 9.81 -22.48
N SER A 289 7.49 10.17 -23.31
CA SER A 289 8.64 9.32 -23.62
C SER A 289 9.76 9.38 -22.59
N ASP A 290 9.71 10.32 -21.64
CA ASP A 290 10.73 10.41 -20.60
C ASP A 290 10.57 9.30 -19.56
N PRO A 291 11.68 8.81 -18.97
CA PRO A 291 11.61 7.87 -17.87
C PRO A 291 11.03 8.52 -16.61
N VAL A 292 10.37 7.72 -15.79
CA VAL A 292 9.89 8.14 -14.47
C VAL A 292 11.11 8.35 -13.53
N PRO A 293 11.18 9.45 -12.77
CA PRO A 293 12.23 9.65 -11.78
C PRO A 293 12.31 8.46 -10.81
N GLY A 294 13.51 7.94 -10.58
CA GLY A 294 13.74 6.76 -9.74
C GLY A 294 13.45 5.40 -10.41
N ASN A 295 12.82 5.36 -11.60
CA ASN A 295 12.63 4.12 -12.36
C ASN A 295 12.93 4.33 -13.85
N GLN A 296 14.15 4.02 -14.26
CA GLN A 296 14.61 4.20 -15.65
C GLN A 296 14.05 3.18 -16.63
N ASN A 297 13.41 2.11 -16.14
CA ASN A 297 12.86 1.05 -16.96
C ASN A 297 11.39 1.32 -17.35
N LEU A 298 10.83 2.46 -16.94
CA LEU A 298 9.44 2.79 -17.15
C LEU A 298 9.31 4.24 -17.63
N THR A 299 8.69 4.43 -18.79
CA THR A 299 8.33 5.76 -19.29
C THR A 299 7.12 6.32 -18.56
N VAL A 300 6.94 7.64 -18.60
CA VAL A 300 5.73 8.31 -18.11
C VAL A 300 4.48 7.74 -18.79
N GLN A 301 4.55 7.45 -20.09
CA GLN A 301 3.44 6.84 -20.82
C GLN A 301 3.03 5.48 -20.26
N GLU A 302 4.01 4.58 -20.06
CA GLU A 302 3.75 3.23 -19.53
C GLU A 302 3.26 3.29 -18.09
N PHE A 303 3.84 4.19 -17.27
CA PHE A 303 3.38 4.42 -15.90
C PHE A 303 1.91 4.85 -15.86
N LEU A 304 1.53 5.85 -16.67
CA LEU A 304 0.14 6.32 -16.76
C LEU A 304 -0.78 5.22 -17.30
N ALA A 305 -0.32 4.41 -18.26
CA ALA A 305 -1.10 3.29 -18.77
C ALA A 305 -1.37 2.22 -17.69
N ILE A 306 -0.35 1.88 -16.88
CA ILE A 306 -0.50 0.95 -15.74
C ILE A 306 -1.46 1.52 -14.70
N GLN A 307 -1.30 2.80 -14.35
CA GLN A 307 -2.17 3.47 -13.39
C GLN A 307 -3.62 3.49 -13.87
N LEU A 308 -3.87 3.92 -15.12
CA LEU A 308 -5.21 3.96 -15.70
C LEU A 308 -5.83 2.57 -15.81
N ALA A 309 -5.05 1.54 -16.17
CA ALA A 309 -5.56 0.17 -16.20
C ALA A 309 -5.99 -0.30 -14.81
N SER A 310 -5.19 0.01 -13.77
CA SER A 310 -5.53 -0.29 -12.38
C SER A 310 -6.78 0.46 -11.93
N GLU A 311 -6.90 1.75 -12.24
CA GLU A 311 -8.07 2.58 -11.93
C GLU A 311 -9.34 2.05 -12.62
N LYS A 312 -9.26 1.68 -13.90
CA LYS A 312 -10.38 1.08 -14.65
C LYS A 312 -10.82 -0.24 -14.04
N GLN A 313 -9.86 -1.11 -13.69
CA GLN A 313 -10.17 -2.38 -13.04
C GLN A 313 -10.86 -2.15 -11.69
N GLN A 314 -10.35 -1.24 -10.86
CA GLN A 314 -10.95 -0.93 -9.57
C GLN A 314 -12.33 -0.31 -9.71
N ALA A 315 -12.51 0.62 -10.65
CA ALA A 315 -13.81 1.23 -10.93
C ALA A 315 -14.84 0.18 -11.39
N PHE A 316 -14.43 -0.77 -12.22
CA PHE A 316 -15.27 -1.90 -12.62
C PHE A 316 -15.66 -2.77 -11.42
N LEU A 317 -14.71 -3.17 -10.58
CA LEU A 317 -14.98 -4.01 -9.41
C LEU A 317 -15.95 -3.32 -8.44
N ASN A 318 -15.70 -2.05 -8.12
CA ASN A 318 -16.58 -1.25 -7.24
C ASN A 318 -17.99 -1.13 -7.84
N LYS A 319 -18.09 -0.88 -9.14
CA LYS A 319 -19.39 -0.79 -9.82
C LYS A 319 -20.10 -2.14 -9.83
N ALA A 320 -19.41 -3.23 -10.15
CA ALA A 320 -19.99 -4.56 -10.21
C ALA A 320 -20.54 -5.00 -8.85
N GLU A 321 -19.83 -4.65 -7.77
CA GLU A 321 -20.28 -4.85 -6.39
C GLU A 321 -21.50 -4.01 -6.05
N ALA A 322 -21.45 -2.69 -6.33
CA ALA A 322 -22.56 -1.79 -6.05
C ALA A 322 -23.84 -2.20 -6.79
N ASP A 323 -23.72 -2.51 -8.09
CA ASP A 323 -24.84 -2.97 -8.92
C ASP A 323 -25.41 -4.30 -8.37
N LEU A 324 -24.55 -5.22 -7.91
CA LEU A 324 -24.98 -6.48 -7.30
C LEU A 324 -25.74 -6.22 -5.99
N ILE A 325 -25.17 -5.46 -5.05
CA ILE A 325 -25.80 -5.18 -3.77
C ILE A 325 -27.12 -4.42 -3.95
N GLU A 326 -27.20 -3.47 -4.89
CA GLU A 326 -28.44 -2.78 -5.21
C GLU A 326 -29.52 -3.76 -5.69
N ALA A 327 -29.18 -4.67 -6.60
CA ALA A 327 -30.10 -5.69 -7.09
C ALA A 327 -30.57 -6.61 -5.94
N LEU A 328 -29.65 -7.08 -5.10
CA LEU A 328 -29.97 -7.95 -3.96
C LEU A 328 -30.86 -7.25 -2.92
N ARG A 329 -30.64 -5.96 -2.66
CA ARG A 329 -31.48 -5.18 -1.74
C ARG A 329 -32.90 -4.98 -2.25
N LYS A 330 -33.10 -4.88 -3.57
CA LYS A 330 -34.44 -4.81 -4.20
C LYS A 330 -35.17 -6.15 -4.13
N GLU A 331 -34.43 -7.26 -4.20
CA GLU A 331 -34.99 -8.61 -4.17
C GLU A 331 -35.31 -9.08 -2.75
N ALA A 332 -34.46 -8.74 -1.78
CA ALA A 332 -34.56 -9.25 -0.42
C ALA A 332 -35.62 -8.54 0.43
N THR A 333 -36.20 -9.27 1.38
CA THR A 333 -36.96 -8.65 2.48
C THR A 333 -36.00 -8.23 3.59
N ILE A 334 -35.88 -6.93 3.80
CA ILE A 334 -35.01 -6.32 4.82
C ILE A 334 -35.88 -5.50 5.77
N LYS A 335 -35.76 -5.74 7.08
CA LYS A 335 -36.40 -4.93 8.11
C LYS A 335 -35.35 -4.48 9.12
N ILE A 336 -35.15 -3.17 9.23
CA ILE A 336 -34.22 -2.53 10.17
C ILE A 336 -35.02 -2.00 11.36
N TYR A 337 -34.56 -2.29 12.57
CA TYR A 337 -35.17 -1.84 13.82
C TYR A 337 -34.38 -0.65 14.36
N SER A 338 -34.61 0.52 13.77
CA SER A 338 -33.83 1.74 14.05
C SER A 338 -33.91 2.18 15.52
N GLU A 339 -35.04 1.92 16.16
CA GLU A 339 -35.28 2.17 17.58
C GLU A 339 -34.31 1.40 18.50
N ASN A 340 -33.72 0.30 18.02
CA ASN A 340 -32.79 -0.53 18.77
C ASN A 340 -31.32 -0.10 18.57
N LEU A 341 -31.04 0.95 17.79
CA LEU A 341 -29.70 1.43 17.46
C LEU A 341 -29.22 2.59 18.36
N ASN A 342 -30.10 3.10 19.23
CA ASN A 342 -29.81 4.18 20.17
C ASN A 342 -29.23 3.60 21.47
N TRP A 343 -27.91 3.43 21.53
CA TRP A 343 -27.20 2.95 22.73
C TRP A 343 -25.84 3.61 22.94
#